data_AF-A0A1F5ZH96-F1
#
_entry.id   AF-A0A1F5ZH96-F1
#
_cell.length_a   1.000
_cell.length_b   1.000
_cell.length_c   1.000
_cell.angle_alpha   90.00
_cell.angle_beta   90.00
_cell.angle_gamma   90.00
#
_symmetry.space_group_name_H-M   'P 1'
#
loop_
_entity.id
_entity.type
_entity.pdbx_description
1 polymer ?
#
loop_
_entity_poly.entity_id
_entity_poly.type
_entity_poly.pdbx_seq_one_letter_code
_entity_poly.pdbx_strand_id
1 'polypeptide(L)'
;MRTFYRQGQTIVEAIVVIAVVVILTTGVIAGTTASLRSAQDGRVRTQAIRFAQEGVEILRTLRDENWTTFYQHTNQTWCLGSDGILTAASGGACSPNITTSEGTNLTRKVTLTWNDPTIIAGVNVSYPITDTVARSVLVTTYLTQWK
;
A
#
# COMPACT_ATOMS: atom_id res chain seq x y z
N MET A 1 7.47 -11.34 69.33
CA MET A 1 7.47 -11.10 67.87
C MET A 1 6.35 -10.11 67.58
N ARG A 2 6.64 -8.81 67.50
CA ARG A 2 5.63 -7.76 67.28
C ARG A 2 5.50 -7.51 65.77
N THR A 3 4.39 -7.90 65.18
CA THR A 3 4.01 -7.55 63.82
C THR A 3 3.49 -6.11 63.81
N PHE A 4 4.27 -5.20 63.21
CA PHE A 4 3.84 -3.83 62.99
C PHE A 4 2.89 -3.77 61.79
N TYR A 5 1.60 -3.90 62.02
CA TYR A 5 0.60 -3.47 61.05
C TYR A 5 0.37 -1.96 61.24
N ARG A 6 1.00 -1.13 60.38
CA ARG A 6 0.73 0.32 60.33
C ARG A 6 -0.65 0.55 59.71
N GLN A 7 -1.66 0.71 60.56
CA GLN A 7 -3.01 1.11 60.19
C GLN A 7 -3.03 2.62 59.94
N GLY A 8 -3.15 3.03 58.67
CA GLY A 8 -3.28 4.45 58.30
C GLY A 8 -2.86 4.82 56.88
N GLN A 9 -2.24 3.90 56.11
CA GLN A 9 -1.66 4.21 54.79
C GLN A 9 -2.24 3.38 53.63
N THR A 10 -3.44 2.82 53.74
CA THR A 10 -4.00 1.91 52.72
C THR A 10 -4.68 2.62 51.55
N ILE A 11 -5.31 3.78 51.77
CA ILE A 11 -6.04 4.51 50.71
C ILE A 11 -5.07 5.18 49.72
N VAL A 12 -4.01 5.83 50.23
CA VAL A 12 -3.01 6.48 49.38
C VAL A 12 -2.25 5.44 48.56
N GLU A 13 -1.90 4.30 49.14
CA GLU A 13 -1.27 3.18 48.44
C GLU A 13 -2.17 2.62 47.33
N ALA A 14 -3.47 2.42 47.60
CA ALA A 14 -4.42 1.98 46.60
C ALA A 14 -4.56 2.96 45.42
N ILE A 15 -4.58 4.27 45.70
CA ILE A 15 -4.65 5.30 44.64
C ILE A 15 -3.37 5.28 43.80
N VAL A 16 -2.20 5.16 44.43
CA VAL A 16 -0.91 5.07 43.72
C VAL A 16 -0.87 3.82 42.84
N VAL A 17 -1.31 2.66 43.36
CA VAL A 17 -1.38 1.41 42.58
C VAL A 17 -2.29 1.58 41.37
N ILE A 18 -3.48 2.15 41.55
CA ILE A 18 -4.41 2.40 40.44
C ILE A 18 -3.79 3.34 39.41
N ALA A 19 -3.15 4.43 39.85
CA ALA A 19 -2.49 5.37 38.95
C ALA A 19 -1.40 4.71 38.10
N VAL A 20 -0.56 3.87 38.72
CA VAL A 20 0.48 3.11 38.02
C VAL A 20 -0.14 2.13 37.02
N VAL A 21 -1.18 1.39 37.41
CA VAL A 21 -1.87 0.44 36.52
C VAL A 21 -2.47 1.14 35.29
N VAL A 22 -3.08 2.31 35.47
CA VAL A 22 -3.65 3.09 34.36
C VAL A 22 -2.56 3.53 33.37
N ILE A 23 -1.42 3.99 33.86
CA ILE A 23 -0.30 4.40 33.00
C ILE A 23 0.25 3.20 32.22
N LEU A 24 0.45 2.06 32.89
CA LEU A 24 0.96 0.85 32.24
C LEU A 24 0.00 0.30 31.19
N THR A 25 -1.29 0.21 31.50
CA THR A 25 -2.31 -0.29 30.57
C THR A 25 -2.44 0.62 29.34
N THR A 26 -2.39 1.94 29.53
CA THR A 26 -2.41 2.90 28.42
C THR A 26 -1.21 2.70 27.49
N GLY A 27 -0.01 2.50 28.05
CA GLY A 27 1.19 2.21 27.27
C GLY A 27 1.06 0.94 26.41
N VAL A 28 0.50 -0.13 26.98
CA VAL A 28 0.28 -1.40 26.26
C VAL A 28 -0.74 -1.25 25.14
N ILE A 29 -1.84 -0.55 25.38
CA ILE A 29 -2.89 -0.32 24.36
C ILE A 29 -2.33 0.50 23.20
N ALA A 30 -1.59 1.57 23.50
CA ALA A 30 -0.97 2.42 22.50
C ALA A 30 0.05 1.62 21.65
N GLY A 31 0.91 0.83 22.29
CA GLY A 31 1.88 -0.03 21.60
C GLY A 31 1.22 -1.09 20.71
N THR A 32 0.15 -1.72 21.20
CA THR A 32 -0.60 -2.75 20.45
C THR A 32 -1.30 -2.14 19.23
N THR A 33 -1.91 -0.97 19.39
CA THR A 33 -2.59 -0.26 18.29
C THR A 33 -1.58 0.19 17.21
N ALA A 34 -0.42 0.71 17.62
CA ALA A 34 0.64 1.07 16.68
C ALA A 34 1.16 -0.16 15.90
N SER A 35 1.31 -1.29 16.58
CA SER A 35 1.72 -2.55 15.97
C SER A 35 0.69 -3.06 14.96
N LEU A 36 -0.60 -3.00 15.30
CA LEU A 36 -1.68 -3.43 14.40
C LEU A 36 -1.76 -2.58 13.13
N ARG A 37 -1.66 -1.26 13.26
CA ARG A 37 -1.63 -0.35 12.10
C ARG A 37 -0.46 -0.65 11.16
N SER A 38 0.72 -0.91 11.74
CA SER A 38 1.92 -1.26 10.96
C SER A 38 1.75 -2.60 10.24
N ALA A 39 1.11 -3.58 10.88
CA ALA A 39 0.82 -4.88 10.27
C ALA A 39 -0.19 -4.76 9.12
N GLN A 40 -1.24 -3.95 9.28
CA GLN A 40 -2.24 -3.70 8.23
C GLN A 40 -1.60 -3.01 7.01
N ASP A 41 -0.83 -1.95 7.22
CA ASP A 41 -0.09 -1.26 6.15
C ASP A 41 0.89 -2.21 5.42
N GLY A 42 1.61 -3.06 6.17
CA GLY A 42 2.48 -4.08 5.58
C GLY A 42 1.74 -5.08 4.67
N ARG A 43 0.51 -5.48 5.03
CA ARG A 43 -0.33 -6.36 4.22
C ARG A 43 -0.78 -5.69 2.93
N VAL A 44 -1.33 -4.48 3.01
CA VAL A 44 -1.78 -3.71 1.85
C VAL A 44 -0.60 -3.42 0.91
N ARG A 45 0.56 -3.06 1.45
CA ARG A 45 1.79 -2.88 0.66
C ARG A 45 2.21 -4.15 -0.08
N THR A 46 2.12 -5.30 0.57
CA THR A 46 2.45 -6.60 -0.06
C THR A 46 1.48 -6.91 -1.19
N GLN A 47 0.18 -6.63 -1.01
CA GLN A 47 -0.81 -6.75 -2.07
C GLN A 47 -0.54 -5.77 -3.23
N ALA A 48 -0.20 -4.52 -2.93
CA ALA A 48 0.16 -3.52 -3.94
C ALA A 48 1.38 -3.95 -4.78
N ILE A 49 2.39 -4.55 -4.16
CA ILE A 49 3.54 -5.14 -4.87
C ILE A 49 3.08 -6.26 -5.83
N ARG A 50 2.21 -7.16 -5.36
CA ARG A 50 1.67 -8.24 -6.20
C ARG A 50 0.91 -7.69 -7.41
N PHE A 51 0.03 -6.72 -7.22
CA PHE A 51 -0.70 -6.08 -8.33
C PHE A 51 0.20 -5.29 -9.28
N ALA A 52 1.30 -4.72 -8.79
CA ALA A 52 2.28 -4.06 -9.63
C ALA A 52 3.05 -5.06 -10.49
N GLN A 53 3.44 -6.21 -9.92
CA GLN A 53 4.08 -7.30 -10.65
C GLN A 53 3.13 -7.91 -11.68
N GLU A 54 1.89 -8.19 -11.31
CA GLU A 54 0.85 -8.64 -12.24
C GLU A 54 0.65 -7.63 -13.38
N GLY A 55 0.61 -6.33 -13.07
CA GLY A 55 0.52 -5.28 -14.08
C GLY A 55 1.69 -5.32 -15.06
N VAL A 56 2.90 -5.58 -14.59
CA VAL A 56 4.07 -5.77 -15.47
C VAL A 56 3.89 -6.98 -16.37
N GLU A 57 3.39 -8.11 -15.87
CA GLU A 57 3.13 -9.29 -16.71
C GLU A 57 2.04 -9.01 -17.76
N ILE A 58 0.97 -8.30 -17.39
CA ILE A 58 -0.06 -7.89 -18.36
C ILE A 58 0.56 -7.02 -19.46
N LEU A 59 1.45 -6.08 -19.13
CA LEU A 59 2.15 -5.28 -20.13
C LEU A 59 3.05 -6.12 -21.04
N ARG A 60 3.64 -7.21 -20.53
CA ARG A 60 4.38 -8.16 -21.38
C ARG A 60 3.46 -8.89 -22.33
N THR A 61 2.30 -9.34 -21.87
CA THR A 61 1.29 -9.97 -22.72
C THR A 61 0.81 -9.00 -23.82
N LEU A 62 0.44 -7.77 -23.46
CA LEU A 62 -0.01 -6.75 -24.43
C LEU A 62 1.06 -6.41 -25.47
N ARG A 63 2.32 -6.35 -25.04
CA ARG A 63 3.47 -6.18 -25.93
C ARG A 63 3.59 -7.34 -26.92
N ASP A 64 3.47 -8.57 -26.44
CA ASP A 64 3.65 -9.79 -27.23
C ASP A 64 2.49 -10.04 -28.20
N GLU A 65 1.28 -9.55 -27.88
CA GLU A 65 0.11 -9.59 -28.77
C GLU A 65 0.30 -8.74 -30.03
N ASN A 66 0.67 -7.46 -29.85
CA ASN A 66 0.91 -6.56 -30.98
C ASN A 66 1.81 -5.39 -30.57
N TRP A 67 3.07 -5.45 -31.03
CA TRP A 67 4.07 -4.42 -30.74
C TRP A 67 3.68 -3.03 -31.25
N THR A 68 3.09 -2.93 -32.45
CA THR A 68 2.78 -1.65 -33.09
C THR A 68 1.70 -0.89 -32.31
N THR A 69 0.65 -1.58 -31.85
CA THR A 69 -0.38 -0.97 -31.00
C THR A 69 0.16 -0.68 -29.60
N PHE A 70 0.97 -1.58 -29.04
CA PHE A 70 1.59 -1.36 -27.73
C PHE A 70 2.47 -0.11 -27.71
N TYR A 71 3.26 0.10 -28.76
CA TYR A 71 4.10 1.28 -28.96
C TYR A 71 3.27 2.58 -29.01
N GLN A 72 2.06 2.57 -29.56
CA GLN A 72 1.19 3.75 -29.61
C GLN A 72 0.71 4.20 -28.22
N HIS A 73 0.79 3.35 -27.20
CA HIS A 73 0.48 3.72 -25.82
C HIS A 73 1.61 4.49 -25.11
N THR A 74 2.76 4.68 -25.76
CA THR A 74 3.86 5.49 -25.21
C THR A 74 3.49 6.96 -25.07
N ASN A 75 4.17 7.67 -24.16
CA ASN A 75 3.97 9.10 -23.86
C ASN A 75 2.59 9.46 -23.28
N GLN A 76 1.84 8.46 -22.79
CA GLN A 76 0.57 8.66 -22.11
C GLN A 76 0.52 7.88 -20.78
N THR A 77 -0.29 8.39 -19.86
CA THR A 77 -0.64 7.67 -18.64
C THR A 77 -1.90 6.83 -18.88
N TRP A 78 -1.85 5.57 -18.44
CA TRP A 78 -2.95 4.64 -18.54
C TRP A 78 -3.36 4.12 -17.16
N CYS A 79 -4.62 3.76 -17.03
CA CYS A 79 -5.17 3.07 -15.88
C CYS A 79 -5.36 1.61 -16.26
N LEU A 80 -4.81 0.70 -15.47
CA LEU A 80 -4.87 -0.74 -15.74
C LEU A 80 -5.73 -1.41 -14.67
N GLY A 81 -6.97 -1.74 -15.02
CA GLY A 81 -7.90 -2.46 -14.16
C GLY A 81 -7.57 -3.95 -14.05
N SER A 82 -8.30 -4.68 -13.21
CA SER A 82 -8.18 -6.15 -13.08
C SER A 82 -8.63 -6.93 -14.32
N ASP A 83 -9.30 -6.25 -15.25
CA ASP A 83 -9.69 -6.75 -16.57
C ASP A 83 -8.50 -6.82 -17.55
N GLY A 84 -7.35 -6.24 -17.20
CA GLY A 84 -6.16 -6.23 -18.05
C GLY A 84 -6.22 -5.21 -19.19
N ILE A 85 -7.23 -4.33 -19.21
CA ILE A 85 -7.44 -3.35 -20.27
C ILE A 85 -6.77 -2.02 -19.89
N LEU A 86 -6.02 -1.44 -20.82
CA LEU A 86 -5.50 -0.09 -20.68
C LEU A 86 -6.58 0.94 -21.01
N THR A 87 -6.98 1.72 -20.00
CA THR A 87 -7.91 2.85 -20.17
C THR A 87 -7.16 4.17 -20.03
N ALA A 88 -7.46 5.15 -20.87
CA ALA A 88 -6.77 6.44 -20.84
C ALA A 88 -7.02 7.15 -19.50
N ALA A 89 -5.97 7.65 -18.86
CA ALA A 89 -6.11 8.42 -17.63
C ALA A 89 -6.75 9.79 -17.91
N SER A 90 -7.79 10.14 -17.15
CA SER A 90 -8.43 11.45 -17.23
C SER A 90 -7.57 12.48 -16.48
N GLY A 91 -7.08 13.49 -17.21
CA GLY A 91 -6.19 14.51 -16.63
C GLY A 91 -4.88 13.95 -16.04
N GLY A 92 -4.43 12.78 -16.50
CA GLY A 92 -3.23 12.11 -15.97
C GLY A 92 -3.40 11.35 -14.66
N ALA A 93 -4.64 11.29 -14.14
CA ALA A 93 -5.03 10.58 -12.94
C ALA A 93 -5.90 9.34 -13.25
N CYS A 94 -5.88 8.40 -12.31
CA CYS A 94 -6.71 7.19 -12.37
C CYS A 94 -7.60 7.14 -11.13
N SER A 95 -8.89 6.90 -11.34
CA SER A 95 -9.78 6.47 -10.25
C SER A 95 -9.34 5.10 -9.72
N PRO A 96 -9.72 4.74 -8.49
CA PRO A 96 -9.47 3.38 -8.00
C PRO A 96 -10.04 2.34 -8.97
N ASN A 97 -9.20 1.38 -9.35
CA ASN A 97 -9.47 0.42 -10.42
C ASN A 97 -9.13 -1.02 -10.03
N ILE A 98 -8.71 -1.22 -8.77
CA ILE A 98 -8.46 -2.52 -8.15
C ILE A 98 -9.00 -2.47 -6.73
N THR A 99 -9.63 -3.56 -6.29
CA THR A 99 -10.05 -3.72 -4.90
C THR A 99 -9.42 -4.99 -4.34
N THR A 100 -8.84 -4.93 -3.14
CA THR A 100 -8.29 -6.12 -2.47
C THR A 100 -9.41 -7.03 -2.00
N SER A 101 -9.06 -8.29 -1.69
CA SER A 101 -9.95 -9.21 -1.00
C SER A 101 -10.47 -8.69 0.35
N GLU A 102 -9.78 -7.70 0.94
CA GLU A 102 -10.13 -7.05 2.20
C GLU A 102 -10.95 -5.76 2.00
N GLY A 103 -11.32 -5.43 0.75
CA GLY A 103 -12.16 -4.26 0.44
C GLY A 103 -11.40 -2.93 0.36
N THR A 104 -10.06 -2.94 0.32
CA THR A 104 -9.27 -1.72 0.14
C THR A 104 -9.21 -1.37 -1.35
N ASN A 105 -9.53 -0.12 -1.68
CA ASN A 105 -9.45 0.37 -3.05
C ASN A 105 -8.04 0.89 -3.37
N LEU A 106 -7.47 0.40 -4.47
CA LEU A 106 -6.16 0.78 -4.99
C LEU A 106 -6.31 1.37 -6.39
N THR A 107 -5.32 2.18 -6.75
CA THR A 107 -5.19 2.76 -8.07
C THR A 107 -3.92 2.24 -8.71
N ARG A 108 -4.05 1.51 -9.82
CA ARG A 108 -2.94 1.06 -10.67
C ARG A 108 -2.83 1.96 -11.90
N LYS A 109 -1.73 2.69 -11.96
CA LYS A 109 -1.33 3.60 -13.04
C LYS A 109 -0.14 3.01 -13.80
N VAL A 110 -0.20 3.08 -15.11
CA VAL A 110 0.86 2.67 -16.02
C VAL A 110 1.39 3.89 -16.76
N THR A 111 2.71 3.99 -16.87
CA THR A 111 3.42 4.99 -17.69
C THR A 111 4.36 4.26 -18.63
N LEU A 112 4.18 4.45 -19.93
CA LEU A 112 5.03 3.88 -20.97
C LEU A 112 5.82 5.02 -21.61
N THR A 113 7.14 4.95 -21.55
CA THR A 113 8.04 5.96 -22.14
C THR A 113 8.90 5.32 -23.21
N TRP A 114 8.89 5.88 -24.41
CA TRP A 114 9.77 5.42 -25.49
C TRP A 114 11.19 5.92 -25.25
N ASN A 115 12.14 4.99 -25.25
CA ASN A 115 13.57 5.23 -25.18
C ASN A 115 14.27 4.27 -26.15
N ASP A 116 14.25 4.65 -27.43
CA ASP A 116 14.70 3.85 -28.58
C ASP A 116 15.93 2.96 -28.28
N PRO A 117 15.87 1.62 -28.49
CA PRO A 117 14.77 0.80 -29.03
C PRO A 117 13.87 0.17 -27.96
N THR A 118 13.83 0.74 -26.76
CA THR A 118 13.19 0.17 -25.58
C THR A 118 11.99 1.00 -25.11
N ILE A 119 10.96 0.35 -24.57
CA ILE A 119 9.89 1.00 -23.81
C ILE A 119 10.18 0.82 -22.33
N ILE A 120 10.30 1.92 -21.61
CA ILE A 120 10.35 1.93 -20.14
C ILE A 120 8.91 1.89 -19.64
N ALA A 121 8.54 0.78 -19.01
CA ALA A 121 7.20 0.57 -18.46
C ALA A 121 7.25 0.70 -16.93
N GLY A 122 6.59 1.72 -16.41
CA GLY A 122 6.38 1.93 -14.98
C GLY A 122 4.96 1.57 -14.58
N VAL A 123 4.81 0.64 -13.63
CA VAL A 123 3.53 0.28 -13.00
C VAL A 123 3.55 0.81 -11.57
N ASN A 124 2.74 1.83 -11.32
CA ASN A 124 2.57 2.46 -10.03
C ASN A 124 1.23 2.05 -9.41
N VAL A 125 1.26 1.38 -8.27
CA VAL A 125 0.07 1.04 -7.49
C VAL A 125 0.04 1.89 -6.22
N SER A 126 -0.98 2.73 -6.08
CA SER A 126 -1.20 3.57 -4.90
C SER A 126 -2.40 3.14 -4.08
N TYR A 127 -2.30 3.30 -2.77
CA TYR A 127 -3.38 3.01 -1.80
C TYR A 127 -3.44 4.11 -0.72
N PRO A 128 -4.64 4.45 -0.23
CA PRO A 128 -4.82 5.45 0.81
C PRO A 128 -4.39 4.89 2.18
N ILE A 129 -3.77 5.74 3.00
CA ILE A 129 -3.52 5.51 4.43
C ILE A 129 -4.52 6.32 5.25
N THR A 130 -4.76 7.55 4.81
CA THR A 130 -5.78 8.47 5.30
C THR A 130 -6.44 9.12 4.09
N ASP A 131 -7.44 9.98 4.32
CA ASP A 131 -8.11 10.71 3.24
C ASP A 131 -7.17 11.63 2.44
N THR A 132 -6.04 12.04 3.04
CA THR A 132 -5.09 13.00 2.45
C THR A 132 -3.72 12.41 2.15
N VAL A 133 -3.41 11.22 2.67
CA VAL A 133 -2.09 10.59 2.53
C VAL A 133 -2.26 9.24 1.85
N ALA A 134 -1.56 9.07 0.73
CA ALA A 134 -1.45 7.80 0.03
C ALA A 134 0.00 7.31 0.02
N ARG A 135 0.17 5.99 -0.03
CA ARG A 135 1.45 5.35 -0.35
C ARG A 135 1.38 4.71 -1.71
N SER A 136 2.56 4.54 -2.31
CA SER A 136 2.70 3.99 -3.65
C SER A 136 3.84 2.99 -3.73
N VAL A 137 3.67 2.02 -4.62
CA VAL A 137 4.69 1.05 -5.03
C VAL A 137 4.88 1.20 -6.54
N LEU A 138 6.10 1.50 -6.96
CA LEU A 138 6.47 1.59 -8.37
C LEU A 138 7.35 0.39 -8.73
N VAL A 139 6.93 -0.36 -9.74
CA VAL A 139 7.75 -1.38 -10.40
C VAL A 139 8.04 -0.91 -11.81
N THR A 140 9.32 -0.90 -12.20
CA THR A 140 9.74 -0.50 -13.54
C THR A 140 10.38 -1.68 -14.26
N THR A 141 10.04 -1.86 -15.54
CA THR A 141 10.66 -2.85 -16.42
C THR A 141 11.00 -2.21 -17.75
N TYR A 142 11.91 -2.84 -18.48
CA TYR A 142 12.24 -2.49 -19.85
C TYR A 142 11.64 -3.53 -20.80
N LEU A 143 11.00 -3.07 -21.86
CA LEU A 143 10.34 -3.90 -22.86
C LEU A 143 10.92 -3.59 -24.23
N THR A 144 11.28 -4.62 -24.98
CA THR A 144 11.79 -4.52 -26.35
C THR A 144 10.96 -5.37 -27.29
N GLN A 145 10.99 -5.06 -28.57
CA GLN A 145 10.48 -5.96 -29.59
C GLN A 145 11.42 -7.17 -29.65
N TRP A 146 10.88 -8.38 -29.42
CA TRP A 146 11.62 -9.59 -29.72
C TRP A 146 11.72 -9.71 -31.25
N LYS A 147 12.94 -9.90 -31.76
CA LYS A 147 13.17 -10.20 -33.17
C LYS A 147 12.95 -11.67 -33.44
#